data_AF-A0A2D4I4A5-F1
#
_entry.id   AF-A0A2D4I4A5-F1
#
_cell.length_a   1.000
_cell.length_b   1.000
_cell.length_c   1.000
_cell.angle_alpha   90.00
_cell.angle_beta   90.00
_cell.angle_gamma   90.00
#
_symmetry.space_group_name_H-M   'P 1'
#
loop_
_entity.id
_entity.type
_entity.pdbx_description
1 polymer ?
#
loop_
_entity_poly.entity_id
_entity_poly.type
_entity_poly.pdbx_seq_one_letter_code
_entity_poly.pdbx_strand_id
1 'polypeptide(L)'
;MEKEANELRRGRHTVTKRIVQELIQEQIELLQTTGGSQATLPLTIMKVLASQACHGAIKFNDSLTFDESCHLMASLSCCQLPFQCAHGRPSMLPLADVDHLQQESQLKPNLAKLRKMVKAWKLFGKEKESTAKVEASTVL
;
A
#
# COMPACT_ATOMS: atom_id res chain seq x y z
N MET A 1 -3.89 25.96 -2.08
CA MET A 1 -3.96 27.43 -2.29
C MET A 1 -3.78 27.80 -3.76
N GLU A 2 -2.70 27.38 -4.43
CA GLU A 2 -2.47 27.71 -5.87
C GLU A 2 -3.53 27.16 -6.84
N LYS A 3 -4.01 25.93 -6.59
CA LYS A 3 -5.06 25.32 -7.42
C LYS A 3 -6.36 26.12 -7.37
N GLU A 4 -6.74 26.58 -6.18
CA GLU A 4 -7.97 27.35 -5.96
C GLU A 4 -7.88 28.75 -6.57
N ALA A 5 -6.72 29.40 -6.48
CA ALA A 5 -6.45 30.67 -7.16
C ALA A 5 -6.48 30.54 -8.70
N ASN A 6 -6.02 29.42 -9.25
CA ASN A 6 -6.05 29.15 -10.69
C ASN A 6 -7.48 28.84 -11.20
N GLU A 7 -8.29 28.14 -10.41
CA GLU A 7 -9.69 27.85 -10.73
C GLU A 7 -10.57 29.12 -10.71
N LEU A 8 -10.31 30.03 -9.74
CA LEU A 8 -11.00 31.32 -9.65
C LEU A 8 -10.69 32.21 -10.87
N ARG A 9 -9.43 32.24 -11.33
CA ARG A 9 -9.02 32.96 -12.56
C ARG A 9 -9.71 32.42 -13.82
N ARG A 10 -10.16 31.17 -13.81
CA ARG A 10 -10.86 30.51 -14.92
C ARG A 10 -12.39 30.61 -14.83
N GLY A 11 -12.92 31.37 -13.88
CA GLY A 11 -14.37 31.56 -13.68
C GLY A 11 -15.10 30.31 -13.22
N ARG A 12 -14.38 29.28 -12.77
CA ARG A 12 -14.97 28.03 -12.28
C ARG A 12 -15.33 28.20 -10.81
N HIS A 13 -16.47 27.65 -10.39
CA HIS A 13 -16.84 27.68 -8.97
C HIS A 13 -15.73 27.03 -8.14
N THR A 14 -15.29 27.72 -7.08
CA THR A 14 -14.28 27.17 -6.18
C THR A 14 -14.83 25.92 -5.49
N VAL A 15 -13.96 24.92 -5.30
CA VAL A 15 -14.29 23.67 -4.61
C VAL A 15 -14.92 23.96 -3.24
N THR A 16 -14.40 24.99 -2.55
CA THR A 16 -14.90 25.46 -1.26
C THR A 16 -16.35 25.94 -1.31
N LYS A 17 -16.74 26.75 -2.31
CA LYS A 17 -18.12 27.21 -2.45
C LYS A 17 -19.10 26.04 -2.59
N ARG A 18 -18.73 25.04 -3.39
CA ARG A 18 -19.53 23.83 -3.60
C ARG A 18 -19.68 23.03 -2.31
N ILE A 19 -18.58 22.78 -1.60
CA ILE A 19 -18.58 22.03 -0.32
C ILE A 19 -19.46 22.73 0.71
N VAL A 20 -19.34 24.06 0.84
CA VAL A 20 -20.15 24.83 1.79
C VAL A 20 -21.64 24.75 1.45
N GLN A 21 -21.99 24.86 0.16
CA GLN A 21 -23.37 24.72 -0.29
C GLN A 21 -23.93 23.32 -0.01
N GLU A 22 -23.16 22.26 -0.30
CA GLU A 22 -23.54 20.87 0.01
C GLU A 22 -23.74 20.67 1.52
N LEU A 23 -22.85 21.21 2.36
CA LEU A 23 -22.96 21.12 3.82
C LEU A 23 -24.20 21.84 4.35
N ILE A 24 -24.49 23.05 3.87
CA ILE A 24 -25.68 23.81 4.28
C ILE A 24 -26.96 23.04 3.91
N GLN A 25 -27.02 22.50 2.69
CA GLN A 25 -28.18 21.73 2.24
C GLN A 25 -28.38 20.47 3.10
N GLU A 26 -27.30 19.76 3.41
CA GLU A 26 -27.32 18.59 4.29
C GLU A 26 -27.82 18.95 5.71
N GLN A 27 -27.37 20.08 6.27
CA GLN A 27 -27.85 20.51 7.60
C GLN A 27 -29.33 20.87 7.59
N ILE A 28 -29.82 21.55 6.56
CA ILE A 28 -31.25 21.88 6.44
C ILE A 28 -32.09 20.60 6.42
N GLU A 29 -31.68 19.61 5.63
CA GLU A 29 -32.39 18.33 5.52
C GLU A 29 -32.39 17.54 6.83
N LEU A 30 -31.25 17.51 7.55
CA LEU A 30 -31.13 16.84 8.84
C LEU A 30 -31.99 17.51 9.92
N LEU A 31 -32.04 18.85 9.94
CA LEU A 31 -32.91 19.60 10.87
C LEU A 31 -34.39 19.34 10.59
N GLN A 32 -34.78 19.25 9.32
CA GLN A 32 -36.17 18.97 8.92
C GLN A 32 -36.61 17.56 9.27
N THR A 33 -35.73 16.57 9.11
CA THR A 33 -36.06 15.14 9.28
C THR A 33 -35.94 14.66 10.71
N THR A 34 -35.02 15.22 11.49
CA THR A 34 -34.68 14.73 12.85
C THR A 34 -35.16 15.68 13.96
N GLY A 35 -35.86 16.76 13.63
CA GLY A 35 -36.38 17.72 14.62
C GLY A 35 -35.28 18.43 15.42
N GLY A 36 -34.06 18.52 14.87
CA GLY A 36 -32.93 19.22 15.49
C GLY A 36 -31.97 18.36 16.32
N SER A 37 -32.21 17.06 16.52
CA SER A 37 -31.20 16.20 17.15
C SER A 37 -30.13 15.79 16.13
N GLN A 38 -28.88 16.20 16.34
CA GLN A 38 -27.72 15.76 15.55
C GLN A 38 -26.80 14.92 16.42
N ALA A 39 -26.61 13.64 16.07
CA ALA A 39 -25.76 12.70 16.80
C ALA A 39 -24.46 12.35 16.05
N THR A 40 -24.35 12.69 14.77
CA THR A 40 -23.26 12.26 13.90
C THR A 40 -22.67 13.41 13.08
N LEU A 41 -21.40 13.25 12.70
CA LEU A 41 -20.73 14.24 11.86
C LEU A 41 -21.35 14.25 10.45
N PRO A 42 -21.64 15.43 9.86
CA PRO A 42 -22.17 15.54 8.50
C PRO A 42 -21.29 14.81 7.47
N LEU A 43 -21.92 14.12 6.52
CA LEU A 43 -21.24 13.35 5.48
C LEU A 43 -20.36 14.24 4.60
N THR A 44 -20.78 15.48 4.35
CA THR A 44 -19.97 16.44 3.60
C THR A 44 -18.63 16.70 4.29
N ILE A 45 -18.62 16.85 5.62
CA ILE A 45 -17.39 17.01 6.41
C ILE A 45 -16.58 15.71 6.39
N MET A 46 -17.22 14.56 6.60
CA MET A 46 -16.54 13.26 6.54
C MET A 46 -15.82 13.04 5.20
N LYS A 47 -16.43 13.41 4.08
CA LYS A 47 -15.81 13.32 2.74
C LYS A 47 -14.58 14.20 2.61
N VAL A 48 -14.63 15.43 3.12
CA VAL A 48 -13.48 16.34 3.11
C VAL A 48 -12.35 15.77 3.96
N LEU A 49 -12.64 15.32 5.19
CA LEU A 49 -11.65 14.71 6.08
C LEU A 49 -11.03 13.45 5.46
N ALA A 50 -11.83 12.57 4.87
CA ALA A 50 -11.35 11.39 4.16
C ALA A 50 -10.43 11.78 3.00
N SER A 51 -10.80 12.78 2.20
CA SER A 51 -9.98 13.29 1.09
C SER A 51 -8.65 13.86 1.57
N GLN A 52 -8.64 14.64 2.65
CA GLN A 52 -7.42 15.20 3.24
C GLN A 52 -6.51 14.11 3.82
N ALA A 53 -7.07 13.15 4.56
CA ALA A 53 -6.33 12.02 5.09
C ALA A 53 -5.67 11.21 3.96
N CYS A 54 -6.43 10.93 2.88
CA CYS A 54 -5.87 10.24 1.72
C CYS A 54 -4.82 11.07 0.99
N HIS A 55 -4.97 12.39 0.89
CA HIS A 55 -3.98 13.24 0.22
C HIS A 55 -2.66 13.29 0.99
N GLY A 56 -2.71 13.46 2.32
CA GLY A 56 -1.52 13.53 3.18
C GLY A 56 -0.93 12.18 3.59
N ALA A 57 -1.57 11.06 3.29
CA ALA A 57 -1.07 9.73 3.62
C ALA A 57 0.22 9.37 2.86
N ILE A 58 1.02 8.50 3.47
CA ILE A 58 2.13 7.78 2.85
C ILE A 58 1.61 7.05 1.59
N LYS A 59 2.36 7.11 0.49
CA LYS A 59 2.02 6.58 -0.83
C LYS A 59 2.78 5.30 -1.13
N PHE A 60 2.29 4.60 -2.15
CA PHE A 60 3.07 3.53 -2.76
C PHE A 60 4.41 4.06 -3.24
N ASN A 61 5.46 3.28 -2.96
CA ASN A 61 6.84 3.60 -3.32
C ASN A 61 7.48 4.72 -2.49
N ASP A 62 6.81 5.25 -1.46
CA ASP A 62 7.47 6.06 -0.45
C ASP A 62 8.38 5.15 0.40
N SER A 63 9.62 5.59 0.62
CA SER A 63 10.55 4.86 1.48
C SER A 63 10.28 5.21 2.93
N LEU A 64 10.14 4.20 3.78
CA LEU A 64 9.99 4.35 5.22
C LEU A 64 11.20 3.74 5.93
N THR A 65 11.74 4.47 6.89
CA THR A 65 12.68 3.93 7.85
C THR A 65 11.96 2.99 8.83
N PHE A 66 12.75 2.20 9.56
CA PHE A 66 12.21 1.32 10.59
C PHE A 66 11.47 2.10 11.68
N ASP A 67 12.02 3.24 12.13
CA ASP A 67 11.43 4.07 13.18
C ASP A 67 10.10 4.70 12.74
N GLU A 68 10.02 5.21 11.50
CA GLU A 68 8.76 5.73 10.93
C GLU A 68 7.70 4.63 10.83
N SER A 69 8.10 3.41 10.46
CA SER A 69 7.21 2.26 10.40
C SER A 69 6.66 1.90 11.79
N CYS A 70 7.52 1.92 12.82
CA CYS A 70 7.10 1.71 14.21
C CYS A 70 6.14 2.80 14.70
N HIS A 71 6.44 4.08 14.42
CA HIS A 71 5.57 5.20 14.76
C HIS A 71 4.20 5.12 14.07
N LEU A 72 4.17 4.69 12.80
CA LEU A 72 2.94 4.47 12.06
C LEU A 72 2.08 3.38 12.72
N MET A 73 2.69 2.25 13.09
CA MET A 73 1.97 1.16 13.77
C MET A 73 1.44 1.58 15.15
N ALA A 74 2.23 2.32 15.92
CA ALA A 74 1.80 2.86 17.21
C ALA A 74 0.61 3.82 17.05
N SER A 75 0.68 4.73 16.07
CA SER A 75 -0.41 5.68 15.78
C SER A 75 -1.69 4.98 15.35
N LEU A 76 -1.58 3.97 14.47
CA LEU A 76 -2.71 3.13 14.06
C LEU A 76 -3.33 2.41 15.26
N SER A 77 -2.53 1.89 16.20
CA SER A 77 -3.04 1.17 17.37
C SER A 77 -3.92 2.02 18.30
N CYS A 78 -3.76 3.34 18.26
CA CYS A 78 -4.56 4.28 19.04
C CYS A 78 -5.89 4.65 18.36
N CYS A 79 -6.11 4.24 17.10
CA CYS A 79 -7.35 4.52 16.38
C CYS A 79 -8.48 3.58 16.83
N GLN A 80 -9.73 4.08 16.81
CA GLN A 80 -10.91 3.26 17.12
C GLN A 80 -11.20 2.18 16.07
N LEU A 81 -10.86 2.44 14.80
CA LEU A 81 -11.06 1.52 13.67
C LEU A 81 -9.75 1.33 12.90
N PRO A 82 -8.73 0.67 13.49
CA PRO A 82 -7.39 0.62 12.92
C PRO A 82 -7.28 -0.26 11.66
N PHE A 83 -8.27 -1.13 11.44
CA PHE A 83 -8.32 -2.09 10.34
C PHE A 83 -9.05 -1.56 9.09
N GLN A 84 -9.60 -0.35 9.14
CA GLN A 84 -10.38 0.22 8.04
C GLN A 84 -9.96 1.67 7.79
N CYS A 85 -9.63 2.01 6.54
CA CYS A 85 -9.33 3.39 6.18
C CYS A 85 -10.61 4.24 6.09
N ALA A 86 -10.47 5.57 6.01
CA ALA A 86 -11.59 6.50 5.90
C ALA A 86 -12.52 6.26 4.69
N HIS A 87 -12.10 5.46 3.71
CA HIS A 87 -12.87 5.07 2.53
C HIS A 87 -13.41 3.64 2.59
N GLY A 88 -13.24 2.95 3.71
CA GLY A 88 -13.75 1.60 3.92
C GLY A 88 -12.83 0.46 3.49
N ARG A 89 -11.64 0.73 2.94
CA ARG A 89 -10.68 -0.32 2.54
C ARG A 89 -9.99 -0.93 3.76
N PRO A 90 -9.71 -2.25 3.76
CA PRO A 90 -8.89 -2.85 4.81
C PRO A 90 -7.49 -2.23 4.81
N SER A 91 -6.99 -1.81 5.97
CA SER A 91 -5.64 -1.24 6.13
C SER A 91 -4.56 -2.30 6.36
N MET A 92 -4.95 -3.48 6.84
CA MET A 92 -4.05 -4.61 7.08
C MET A 92 -4.79 -5.93 6.91
N LEU A 93 -4.05 -6.97 6.53
CA LEU A 93 -4.55 -8.31 6.29
C LEU A 93 -3.60 -9.33 6.95
N PRO A 94 -4.09 -10.28 7.76
CA PRO A 94 -3.25 -11.35 8.27
C PRO A 94 -2.76 -12.22 7.12
N LEU A 95 -1.46 -12.50 7.08
CA LEU A 95 -0.85 -13.30 6.01
C LEU A 95 -0.84 -14.80 6.34
N ALA A 96 -0.60 -15.14 7.60
CA ALA A 96 -0.52 -16.52 8.07
C ALA A 96 -0.78 -16.57 9.58
N ASP A 97 -1.20 -17.74 10.03
CA ASP A 97 -1.22 -18.11 11.45
C ASP A 97 0.05 -18.91 11.77
N VAL A 98 0.91 -18.33 12.59
CA VAL A 98 2.23 -18.88 12.91
C VAL A 98 2.13 -20.17 13.73
N ASP A 99 1.07 -20.34 14.51
CA ASP A 99 0.87 -21.54 15.34
C ASP A 99 0.53 -22.77 14.51
N HIS A 100 -0.01 -22.55 13.30
CA HIS A 100 -0.40 -23.58 12.35
C HIS A 100 0.53 -23.69 11.15
N LEU A 101 1.66 -22.95 11.14
CA LEU A 101 2.70 -23.16 10.15
C LEU A 101 3.33 -24.53 10.39
N GLN A 102 2.98 -25.50 9.54
CA GLN A 102 3.71 -26.74 9.47
C GLN A 102 5.17 -26.39 9.21
N GLN A 103 6.05 -26.79 10.11
CA GLN A 103 7.47 -26.72 9.87
C GLN A 103 7.75 -27.63 8.67
N GLU A 104 7.80 -27.06 7.47
CA GLU A 104 8.32 -27.79 6.32
C GLU A 104 9.69 -28.29 6.74
N SER A 105 9.81 -29.60 6.93
CA SER A 105 11.10 -30.22 7.06
C SER A 105 11.76 -30.06 5.70
N GLN A 106 12.39 -28.90 5.47
CA GLN A 106 13.30 -28.70 4.38
C GLN A 106 14.26 -29.88 4.47
N LEU A 107 14.14 -30.83 3.53
CA LEU A 107 15.05 -31.96 3.43
C LEU A 107 16.43 -31.32 3.35
N LYS A 108 17.18 -31.36 4.45
CA LYS A 108 18.48 -30.69 4.53
C LYS A 108 19.28 -31.23 3.35
N PRO A 109 19.64 -30.38 2.37
CA PRO A 109 20.28 -30.87 1.18
C PRO A 109 21.58 -31.54 1.61
N ASN A 110 21.89 -32.70 1.04
CA ASN A 110 23.11 -33.42 1.38
C ASN A 110 24.32 -32.60 0.91
N LEU A 111 24.87 -31.78 1.81
CA LEU A 111 25.96 -30.85 1.52
C LEU A 111 27.21 -31.58 1.04
N ALA A 112 27.44 -32.81 1.51
CA ALA A 112 28.55 -33.63 1.03
C ALA A 112 28.36 -34.04 -0.43
N LYS A 113 27.15 -34.47 -0.82
CA LYS A 113 26.79 -34.78 -2.21
C LYS A 113 26.91 -33.55 -3.10
N LEU A 114 26.37 -32.40 -2.68
CA LEU A 114 26.47 -31.14 -3.42
C LEU A 114 27.94 -30.70 -3.59
N ARG A 115 28.77 -30.77 -2.55
CA ARG A 115 30.20 -30.46 -2.65
C ARG A 115 30.92 -31.40 -3.61
N LYS A 116 30.60 -32.70 -3.61
CA LYS A 116 31.14 -33.66 -4.59
C LYS A 116 30.72 -33.31 -6.02
N MET A 117 29.45 -32.97 -6.23
CA MET A 117 28.93 -32.55 -7.54
C MET A 117 29.61 -31.26 -8.03
N VAL A 118 29.80 -30.26 -7.17
CA VAL A 118 30.52 -29.03 -7.52
C VAL A 118 31.98 -29.31 -7.86
N LYS A 119 32.66 -30.19 -7.11
CA LYS A 119 34.03 -30.59 -7.43
C LYS A 119 34.11 -31.33 -8.77
N ALA A 120 33.21 -32.28 -9.02
CA ALA A 120 33.14 -32.99 -10.29
C ALA A 120 32.85 -32.03 -11.46
N TRP A 121 31.91 -31.09 -11.29
CA TRP A 121 31.61 -30.06 -12.29
C TRP A 121 32.81 -29.12 -12.53
N LYS A 122 33.59 -28.76 -11.52
CA LYS A 122 34.82 -27.98 -11.71
C LYS A 122 35.91 -28.75 -12.47
N LEU A 123 36.00 -30.07 -12.27
CA LEU A 123 37.00 -30.93 -12.90
C LEU A 123 36.62 -31.34 -14.32
N PHE A 124 35.34 -31.61 -14.57
CA PHE A 124 34.86 -32.20 -15.83
C PHE A 124 33.84 -31.32 -16.59
N GLY A 125 33.28 -30.29 -15.96
CA GLY A 125 32.24 -29.44 -16.56
C GLY A 125 32.76 -28.39 -17.54
N LYS A 126 34.08 -28.17 -17.62
CA LYS A 126 34.69 -27.24 -18.58
C LYS A 126 34.75 -27.77 -20.02
N GLU A 127 34.54 -29.07 -20.24
CA GLU A 127 34.64 -29.65 -21.59
C GLU A 127 33.44 -29.28 -22.49
N LYS A 128 32.30 -28.85 -21.92
CA LYS A 128 31.11 -28.44 -22.70
C LYS A 128 31.04 -26.95 -23.05
N GLU A 129 31.85 -26.10 -22.42
CA GLU A 129 31.87 -24.66 -22.72
C GLU A 129 32.87 -24.32 -23.84
N SER A 130 33.87 -25.19 -24.05
CA SER A 130 34.86 -25.05 -25.12
C SER A 130 34.40 -25.62 -26.47
N THR A 131 33.47 -26.58 -26.50
CA THR A 131 32.94 -27.14 -27.76
C THR A 131 31.83 -26.29 -28.38
N ALA A 132 31.04 -25.57 -27.57
CA ALA A 132 30.03 -24.63 -28.06
C ALA A 132 30.61 -23.38 -28.75
N LYS A 133 31.89 -23.05 -28.51
CA LYS A 133 32.58 -21.92 -29.15
C LYS A 133 33.23 -22.27 -30.49
N VAL A 134 33.49 -23.55 -30.77
CA VAL A 134 34.14 -23.99 -32.02
C VAL A 134 33.11 -24.21 -33.14
N GLU A 135 31.88 -24.64 -32.80
CA GLU A 135 30.82 -24.83 -33.81
C GLU A 135 30.20 -23.51 -34.32
N ALA A 136 30.20 -22.44 -33.52
CA ALA A 136 29.72 -21.13 -33.96
C ALA A 136 30.69 -20.38 -34.90
N SER A 137 31.91 -20.89 -35.13
CA SER A 137 32.90 -20.26 -36.01
C SER A 137 33.18 -21.04 -37.30
N THR A 138 32.49 -22.17 -37.54
CA THR A 138 32.64 -23.00 -38.77
C THR A 138 31.38 -22.98 -39.65
N VAL A 139 30.47 -22.03 -39.43
CA VAL A 139 29.37 -21.73 -40.36
C VAL A 139 29.44 -20.25 -40.75
N LEU A 140 30.51 -19.90 -41.47
CA LEU A 140 30.56 -18.80 -42.44
C LEU A 140 31.30 -19.30 -43.67
#